data_AF-A0A2E4NB50-F1
#
_entry.id   AF-A0A2E4NB50-F1
#
_cell.length_a   1.000
_cell.length_b   1.000
_cell.length_c   1.000
_cell.angle_alpha   90.00
_cell.angle_beta   90.00
_cell.angle_gamma   90.00
#
_symmetry.space_group_name_H-M   'P 1'
#
loop_
_entity.id
_entity.type
_entity.pdbx_description
1 polymer ?
#
loop_
_entity_poly.entity_id
_entity_poly.type
_entity_poly.pdbx_seq_one_letter_code
_entity_poly.pdbx_strand_id
1 'polypeptide(L)'
;MNRLLCGTLLFAYFLLWLTIDSGLAQVSKFDNARAYVEKWVQTRQIIAKKKADWRVERENIQQSIELLKKETDLLENEIEQTKSVDTEADLQKQRINLSLNDLKKSNKVVNDALWKMERQVLILISRFPESLKDRTTGVRTRIPLKQEDLRNYSAAERMQNIVAILNEADRFNSAITMAVELRKDSKGKERQVQVVYLGLGQAYFVDQNNLIAGRGVPGSEGWVWSFNNDLASKIRKIISIYENGLPAEFVAVPVEIK
;
A
#
# COMPACT_ATOMS: atom_id res chain seq x y z
N MET A 1 7.03 -73.52 -103.82
CA MET A 1 5.83 -73.01 -104.49
C MET A 1 6.11 -71.61 -105.01
N ASN A 2 6.24 -71.48 -106.34
CA ASN A 2 6.00 -70.33 -107.24
C ASN A 2 5.92 -68.90 -106.63
N ARG A 3 6.63 -67.86 -107.12
CA ARG A 3 6.94 -67.52 -108.52
C ARG A 3 8.22 -66.66 -108.69
N LEU A 4 8.74 -66.78 -109.91
CA LEU A 4 9.84 -66.08 -110.60
C LEU A 4 9.65 -64.56 -110.81
N LEU A 5 10.75 -63.80 -110.86
CA LEU A 5 11.36 -63.10 -112.03
C LEU A 5 12.46 -62.15 -111.50
N CYS A 6 13.75 -62.35 -111.82
CA CYS A 6 14.50 -61.87 -113.02
C CYS A 6 14.86 -60.35 -112.93
N GLY A 7 16.10 -59.86 -113.03
CA GLY A 7 17.40 -60.44 -113.44
C GLY A 7 18.60 -59.65 -112.85
N THR A 8 19.77 -60.26 -112.64
CA THR A 8 20.97 -60.33 -113.53
C THR A 8 21.59 -58.95 -113.80
N LEU A 9 22.83 -58.58 -113.43
CA LEU A 9 24.19 -59.13 -113.62
C LEU A 9 25.13 -58.11 -112.89
N LEU A 10 26.32 -58.39 -112.34
CA LEU A 10 27.54 -58.83 -113.02
C LEU A 10 28.67 -59.07 -111.99
N PHE A 11 29.46 -60.08 -112.28
CA PHE A 11 30.63 -60.63 -111.60
C PHE A 11 31.91 -59.86 -111.98
N ALA A 12 32.97 -59.85 -111.14
CA ALA A 12 34.34 -60.30 -111.49
C ALA A 12 35.50 -59.58 -110.74
N TYR A 13 36.50 -60.42 -110.39
CA TYR A 13 37.95 -60.13 -110.30
C TYR A 13 38.46 -59.28 -109.09
N PHE A 14 39.63 -59.49 -108.47
CA PHE A 14 40.83 -60.29 -108.73
C PHE A 14 41.73 -60.32 -107.47
N LEU A 15 42.67 -61.26 -107.43
CA LEU A 15 43.79 -61.40 -106.48
C LEU A 15 44.88 -60.31 -106.65
N LEU A 16 45.83 -60.28 -105.69
CA LEU A 16 47.14 -59.56 -105.70
C LEU A 16 47.04 -58.03 -105.48
N TRP A 17 47.83 -57.36 -104.63
CA TRP A 17 49.26 -57.49 -104.30
C TRP A 17 49.58 -56.72 -103.00
N LEU A 18 50.72 -57.06 -102.37
CA LEU A 18 51.41 -56.22 -101.39
C LEU A 18 51.76 -54.85 -101.98
N THR A 19 51.47 -53.77 -101.27
CA THR A 19 52.43 -52.67 -101.05
C THR A 19 52.18 -52.01 -99.71
N ILE A 20 53.28 -51.76 -99.02
CA ILE A 20 53.44 -51.04 -97.75
C ILE A 20 52.73 -49.69 -97.80
N ASP A 21 51.87 -49.41 -96.82
CA ASP A 21 51.61 -48.05 -96.39
C ASP A 21 51.92 -47.95 -94.89
N SER A 22 52.92 -47.13 -94.57
CA SER A 22 53.40 -46.88 -93.22
C SER A 22 52.73 -45.60 -92.73
N GLY A 23 51.60 -45.72 -92.05
CA GLY A 23 50.94 -44.59 -91.44
C GLY A 23 49.66 -45.00 -90.72
N LEU A 24 49.45 -44.48 -89.50
CA LEU A 24 48.24 -44.61 -88.66
C LEU A 24 48.20 -45.78 -87.64
N ALA A 25 49.21 -45.87 -86.77
CA ALA A 25 49.08 -46.61 -85.50
C ALA A 25 49.57 -45.80 -84.27
N GLN A 26 49.40 -44.48 -84.29
CA GLN A 26 49.83 -43.58 -83.21
C GLN A 26 48.70 -42.79 -82.54
N VAL A 27 47.44 -43.06 -82.89
CA VAL A 27 46.28 -42.27 -82.39
C VAL A 27 45.69 -42.82 -81.08
N SER A 28 45.75 -44.13 -80.78
CA SER A 28 45.01 -44.71 -79.64
C SER A 28 45.70 -44.71 -78.26
N LYS A 29 47.04 -44.74 -78.17
CA LYS A 29 47.75 -44.64 -76.87
C LYS A 29 47.74 -43.22 -76.31
N PHE A 30 47.68 -42.23 -77.18
CA PHE A 30 47.66 -40.82 -76.80
C PHE A 30 46.33 -40.40 -76.20
N ASP A 31 45.22 -40.93 -76.72
CA ASP A 31 43.88 -40.64 -76.20
C ASP A 31 43.64 -41.26 -74.81
N ASN A 32 44.18 -42.45 -74.53
CA ASN A 32 44.13 -43.04 -73.19
C ASN A 32 44.98 -42.24 -72.16
N ALA A 33 46.19 -41.82 -72.54
CA ALA A 33 47.02 -40.98 -71.68
C ALA A 33 46.36 -39.62 -71.41
N ARG A 34 45.72 -39.02 -72.42
CA ARG A 34 44.89 -37.81 -72.26
C ARG A 34 43.71 -38.04 -71.31
N ALA A 35 43.00 -39.15 -71.40
CA ALA A 35 41.90 -39.47 -70.49
C ALA A 35 42.34 -39.68 -69.03
N TYR A 36 43.53 -40.27 -68.79
CA TYR A 36 44.11 -40.36 -67.44
C TYR A 36 44.54 -39.01 -66.90
N VAL A 37 45.14 -38.16 -67.75
CA VAL A 37 45.48 -36.77 -67.39
C VAL A 37 44.22 -35.97 -67.08
N GLU A 38 43.15 -36.13 -67.88
CA GLU A 38 41.86 -35.48 -67.65
C GLU A 38 41.24 -35.90 -66.31
N LYS A 39 41.16 -37.20 -66.03
CA LYS A 39 40.68 -37.71 -64.73
C LYS A 39 41.53 -37.23 -63.55
N TRP A 40 42.85 -37.14 -63.72
CA TRP A 40 43.75 -36.62 -62.69
C TRP A 40 43.53 -35.13 -62.45
N VAL A 41 43.37 -34.33 -63.51
CA VAL A 41 43.05 -32.90 -63.41
C VAL A 41 41.69 -32.71 -62.74
N GLN A 42 40.66 -33.46 -63.14
CA GLN A 42 39.34 -33.45 -62.51
C GLN A 42 39.41 -33.82 -61.02
N THR A 43 40.17 -34.87 -60.67
CA THR A 43 40.36 -35.27 -59.26
C THR A 43 41.08 -34.19 -58.47
N ARG A 44 42.13 -33.59 -59.02
CA ARG A 44 42.88 -32.50 -58.39
C ARG A 44 42.01 -31.25 -58.21
N GLN A 45 41.13 -30.96 -59.17
CA GLN A 45 40.15 -29.87 -59.08
C GLN A 45 39.09 -30.14 -58.01
N ILE A 46 38.58 -31.38 -57.90
CA ILE A 46 37.64 -31.78 -56.85
C ILE A 46 38.30 -31.68 -55.47
N ILE A 47 39.54 -32.14 -55.32
CA ILE A 47 40.30 -32.04 -54.06
C ILE A 47 40.52 -30.57 -53.69
N ALA A 48 40.91 -29.73 -54.66
CA ALA A 48 41.09 -28.30 -54.43
C ALA A 48 39.78 -27.63 -53.97
N LYS A 49 38.67 -27.94 -54.63
CA LYS A 49 37.33 -27.43 -54.26
C LYS A 49 36.93 -27.90 -52.86
N LYS A 50 37.04 -29.19 -52.57
CA LYS A 50 36.72 -29.75 -51.24
C LYS A 50 37.58 -29.16 -50.12
N LYS A 51 38.87 -28.89 -50.38
CA LYS A 51 39.75 -28.23 -49.41
C LYS A 51 39.37 -26.78 -49.17
N ALA A 52 38.94 -26.06 -50.22
CA ALA A 52 38.43 -24.70 -50.09
C ALA A 52 37.11 -24.67 -49.31
N ASP A 53 36.15 -25.53 -49.68
CA ASP A 53 34.85 -25.67 -49.01
C ASP A 53 35.04 -26.02 -47.53
N TRP A 54 35.91 -26.99 -47.22
CA TRP A 54 36.21 -27.39 -45.84
C TRP A 54 36.85 -26.27 -45.00
N ARG A 55 37.69 -25.42 -45.62
CA ARG A 55 38.27 -24.27 -44.92
C ARG A 55 37.19 -23.25 -44.56
N VAL A 56 36.29 -22.95 -45.49
CA VAL A 56 35.15 -22.04 -45.28
C VAL A 56 34.22 -22.61 -44.22
N GLU A 57 33.87 -23.90 -44.32
CA GLU A 57 32.99 -24.55 -43.34
C GLU A 57 33.59 -24.55 -41.94
N ARG A 58 34.89 -24.86 -41.82
CA ARG A 58 35.60 -24.78 -40.54
C ARG A 58 35.57 -23.35 -39.97
N GLU A 59 35.78 -22.35 -40.81
CA GLU A 59 35.75 -20.95 -40.40
C GLU A 59 34.34 -20.54 -39.93
N ASN A 60 33.29 -20.93 -40.65
CA ASN A 60 31.90 -20.69 -40.26
C ASN A 60 31.55 -21.38 -38.94
N ILE A 61 31.97 -22.64 -38.76
CA ILE A 61 31.77 -23.40 -37.51
C ILE A 61 32.53 -22.70 -36.37
N GLN A 62 33.77 -22.28 -36.60
CA GLN A 62 34.57 -21.59 -35.59
C GLN A 62 33.92 -20.25 -35.17
N GLN A 63 33.45 -19.46 -36.13
CA GLN A 63 32.72 -18.22 -35.88
C GLN A 63 31.42 -18.48 -35.11
N SER A 64 30.70 -19.55 -35.45
CA SER A 64 29.47 -19.95 -34.75
C SER A 64 29.76 -20.39 -33.30
N ILE A 65 30.83 -21.16 -33.08
CA ILE A 65 31.28 -21.56 -31.74
C ILE A 65 31.65 -20.32 -30.91
N GLU A 66 32.35 -19.36 -31.49
CA GLU A 66 32.72 -18.11 -30.80
C GLU A 66 31.52 -17.25 -30.46
N LEU A 67 30.53 -17.17 -31.36
CA LEU A 67 29.27 -16.48 -31.09
C LEU A 67 28.49 -17.15 -29.95
N LEU A 68 28.31 -18.48 -30.03
CA LEU A 68 27.59 -19.25 -29.01
C LEU A 68 28.28 -19.20 -27.64
N LYS A 69 29.61 -19.16 -27.60
CA LYS A 69 30.35 -18.94 -26.35
C LYS A 69 30.04 -17.58 -25.74
N LYS A 70 30.09 -16.50 -26.54
CA LYS A 70 29.73 -15.16 -26.08
C LYS A 70 28.29 -15.10 -25.59
N GLU A 71 27.37 -15.75 -26.29
CA GLU A 71 25.97 -15.84 -25.88
C GLU A 71 25.81 -16.60 -24.55
N THR A 72 26.54 -17.71 -24.38
CA THR A 72 26.56 -18.47 -23.12
C THR A 72 27.07 -17.62 -21.97
N ASP A 73 28.19 -16.91 -22.16
CA ASP A 73 28.77 -16.03 -21.14
C ASP A 73 27.82 -14.89 -20.78
N LEU A 74 27.13 -14.29 -21.76
CA LEU A 74 26.13 -13.25 -21.52
C LEU A 74 24.95 -13.77 -20.71
N LEU A 75 24.40 -14.92 -21.09
CA LEU A 75 23.28 -15.54 -20.38
C LEU A 75 23.67 -15.96 -18.96
N GLU A 76 24.88 -16.47 -18.74
CA GLU A 76 25.36 -16.83 -17.40
C GLU A 76 25.48 -15.60 -16.49
N ASN A 77 26.01 -14.49 -17.01
CA ASN A 77 26.06 -13.21 -16.30
C ASN A 77 24.65 -12.67 -15.99
N GLU A 78 23.71 -12.77 -16.94
CA GLU A 78 22.32 -12.33 -16.72
C GLU A 78 21.60 -13.18 -15.66
N ILE A 79 21.85 -14.49 -15.64
CA ILE A 79 21.34 -15.41 -14.62
C ILE A 79 21.91 -15.06 -13.24
N GLU A 80 23.21 -14.78 -13.14
CA GLU A 80 23.85 -14.41 -11.87
C GLU A 80 23.31 -13.08 -11.33
N GLN A 81 23.19 -12.07 -12.19
CA GLN A 81 22.59 -10.79 -11.84
C GLN A 81 21.15 -10.97 -11.35
N THR A 82 20.32 -11.74 -12.08
CA THR A 82 18.94 -12.02 -11.69
C THR A 82 18.85 -12.71 -10.33
N LYS A 83 19.67 -13.75 -10.08
CA LYS A 83 19.74 -14.44 -8.78
C LYS A 83 20.14 -13.51 -7.63
N SER A 84 21.09 -12.61 -7.87
CA SER A 84 21.53 -11.64 -6.85
C SER A 84 20.41 -10.65 -6.50
N VAL A 85 19.66 -10.17 -7.50
CA VAL A 85 18.51 -9.28 -7.33
C VAL A 85 17.37 -10.00 -6.60
N ASP A 86 17.06 -11.25 -6.96
CA ASP A 86 16.05 -12.06 -6.27
C ASP A 86 16.38 -12.25 -4.79
N THR A 87 17.66 -12.54 -4.49
CA THR A 87 18.14 -12.71 -3.11
C THR A 87 18.00 -11.42 -2.30
N GLU A 88 18.42 -10.29 -2.86
CA GLU A 88 18.29 -8.98 -2.21
C GLU A 88 16.82 -8.59 -2.02
N ALA A 89 15.96 -8.86 -3.02
CA ALA A 89 14.53 -8.62 -2.92
C ALA A 89 13.88 -9.46 -1.80
N ASP A 90 14.27 -10.71 -1.63
CA ASP A 90 13.77 -11.56 -0.56
C ASP A 90 14.25 -11.11 0.83
N LEU A 91 15.50 -10.68 0.95
CA LEU A 91 16.01 -10.05 2.17
C LEU A 91 15.23 -8.76 2.52
N GLN A 92 14.93 -7.93 1.52
CA GLN A 92 14.13 -6.71 1.71
C GLN A 92 12.70 -7.05 2.14
N LYS A 93 12.03 -8.02 1.50
CA LYS A 93 10.71 -8.51 1.93
C LYS A 93 10.75 -8.99 3.37
N GLN A 94 11.77 -9.75 3.77
CA GLN A 94 11.91 -10.24 5.14
C GLN A 94 12.06 -9.07 6.13
N ARG A 95 12.91 -8.08 5.83
CA ARG A 95 13.08 -6.87 6.66
C ARG A 95 11.80 -6.06 6.78
N ILE A 96 11.08 -5.87 5.67
CA ILE A 96 9.80 -5.16 5.66
C ILE A 96 8.79 -5.93 6.52
N ASN A 97 8.69 -7.26 6.38
CA ASN A 97 7.77 -8.08 7.16
C ASN A 97 8.05 -8.03 8.66
N LEU A 98 9.33 -8.10 9.07
CA LEU A 98 9.72 -7.92 10.47
C LEU A 98 9.31 -6.53 10.99
N SER A 99 9.65 -5.48 10.24
CA SER A 99 9.27 -4.10 10.56
C SER A 99 7.74 -3.95 10.67
N LEU A 100 6.99 -4.55 9.75
CA LEU A 100 5.53 -4.53 9.75
C LEU A 100 4.96 -5.23 10.99
N ASN A 101 5.53 -6.36 11.39
CA ASN A 101 5.12 -7.09 12.58
C ASN A 101 5.38 -6.30 13.86
N ASP A 102 6.52 -5.63 13.96
CA ASP A 102 6.86 -4.80 15.12
C ASP A 102 6.01 -3.52 15.20
N LEU A 103 5.71 -2.90 14.05
CA LEU A 103 4.75 -1.80 13.96
C LEU A 103 3.34 -2.26 14.37
N LYS A 104 2.89 -3.45 13.93
CA LYS A 104 1.59 -4.01 14.33
C LYS A 104 1.51 -4.25 15.84
N LYS A 105 2.56 -4.80 16.47
CA LYS A 105 2.61 -4.99 17.93
C LYS A 105 2.53 -3.66 18.66
N SER A 106 3.33 -2.68 18.25
CA SER A 106 3.34 -1.34 18.86
C SER A 106 1.99 -0.65 18.72
N ASN A 107 1.37 -0.72 17.54
CA ASN A 107 0.06 -0.14 17.28
C ASN A 107 -1.05 -0.82 18.13
N LYS A 108 -0.95 -2.13 18.36
CA LYS A 108 -1.87 -2.83 19.28
C LYS A 108 -1.80 -2.26 20.70
N VAL A 109 -0.59 -2.04 21.23
CA VAL A 109 -0.41 -1.46 22.58
C VAL A 109 -1.05 -0.08 22.67
N VAL A 110 -0.84 0.77 21.66
CA VAL A 110 -1.44 2.11 21.60
C VAL A 110 -2.96 2.03 21.51
N ASN A 111 -3.51 1.17 20.67
CA ASN A 111 -4.97 1.02 20.53
C ASN A 111 -5.63 0.51 21.81
N ASP A 112 -4.99 -0.43 22.51
CA ASP A 112 -5.48 -0.96 23.79
C ASP A 112 -5.45 0.11 24.88
N ALA A 113 -4.41 0.96 24.90
CA ALA A 113 -4.33 2.10 25.81
C ALA A 113 -5.40 3.16 25.51
N LEU A 114 -5.56 3.55 24.23
CA LEU A 114 -6.59 4.48 23.79
C LEU A 114 -7.99 3.98 24.15
N TRP A 115 -8.25 2.68 23.96
CA TRP A 115 -9.53 2.08 24.33
C TRP A 115 -9.84 2.25 25.82
N LYS A 116 -8.85 2.01 26.70
CA LYS A 116 -9.02 2.22 28.15
C LYS A 116 -9.27 3.68 28.49
N MET A 117 -8.54 4.60 27.86
CA MET A 117 -8.71 6.04 28.07
C MET A 117 -10.10 6.52 27.64
N GLU A 118 -10.62 6.07 26.50
CA GLU A 118 -11.98 6.41 26.04
C GLU A 118 -13.06 5.99 27.06
N ARG A 119 -12.89 4.83 27.71
CA ARG A 119 -13.81 4.39 28.78
C ARG A 119 -13.74 5.29 30.00
N GLN A 120 -12.52 5.67 30.42
CA GLN A 120 -12.33 6.59 31.53
C GLN A 120 -12.95 7.96 31.23
N VAL A 121 -12.78 8.47 30.02
CA VAL A 121 -13.39 9.74 29.57
C VAL A 121 -14.92 9.63 29.57
N LEU A 122 -15.52 8.52 29.11
CA LEU A 122 -16.98 8.38 29.17
C LEU A 122 -17.52 8.35 30.61
N ILE A 123 -16.78 7.74 31.54
CA ILE A 123 -17.12 7.78 32.99
C ILE A 123 -16.98 9.20 33.54
N LEU A 124 -15.98 9.96 33.06
CA LEU A 124 -15.81 11.35 33.47
C LEU A 124 -16.97 12.23 32.95
N ILE A 125 -17.38 12.03 31.70
CA ILE A 125 -18.49 12.75 31.07
C ILE A 125 -19.80 12.56 31.83
N SER A 126 -20.07 11.38 32.41
CA SER A 126 -21.31 11.18 33.17
C SER A 126 -21.39 12.09 34.41
N ARG A 127 -20.24 12.48 34.98
CA ARG A 127 -20.13 13.39 36.13
C ARG A 127 -20.15 14.87 35.76
N PHE A 128 -20.03 15.21 34.47
CA PHE A 128 -20.06 16.60 34.04
C PHE A 128 -21.41 17.28 34.32
N PRO A 129 -21.39 18.61 34.58
CA PRO A 129 -22.61 19.39 34.62
C PRO A 129 -23.30 19.41 33.26
N GLU A 130 -24.60 19.70 33.25
CA GLU A 130 -25.44 19.64 32.04
C GLU A 130 -24.92 20.59 30.96
N SER A 131 -24.58 21.83 31.35
CA SER A 131 -23.95 22.82 30.47
C SER A 131 -22.65 22.34 29.79
N LEU A 132 -21.83 21.52 30.46
CA LEU A 132 -20.60 20.97 29.88
C LEU A 132 -20.87 19.72 29.01
N LYS A 133 -21.87 18.91 29.38
CA LYS A 133 -22.32 17.78 28.56
C LYS A 133 -22.79 18.26 27.19
N ASP A 134 -23.57 19.34 27.16
CA ASP A 134 -24.09 19.90 25.91
C ASP A 134 -22.96 20.35 24.98
N ARG A 135 -21.98 21.08 25.51
CA ARG A 135 -20.79 21.54 24.75
C ARG A 135 -19.94 20.39 24.22
N THR A 136 -19.84 19.30 24.95
CA THR A 136 -19.03 18.13 24.58
C THR A 136 -19.78 17.11 23.72
N THR A 137 -21.08 17.30 23.46
CA THR A 137 -21.93 16.35 22.72
C THR A 137 -21.34 15.97 21.37
N GLY A 138 -20.87 16.96 20.59
CA GLY A 138 -20.33 16.72 19.24
C GLY A 138 -19.06 15.87 19.21
N VAL A 139 -18.23 15.93 20.27
CA VAL A 139 -17.02 15.10 20.39
C VAL A 139 -17.36 13.76 21.02
N ARG A 140 -18.27 13.74 22.00
CA ARG A 140 -18.75 12.53 22.67
C ARG A 140 -19.34 11.52 21.68
N THR A 141 -20.13 11.98 20.70
CA THR A 141 -20.74 11.09 19.69
C THR A 141 -19.71 10.46 18.75
N ARG A 142 -18.51 11.03 18.65
CA ARG A 142 -17.38 10.50 17.86
C ARG A 142 -16.53 9.49 18.63
N ILE A 143 -16.82 9.26 19.92
CA ILE A 143 -16.12 8.23 20.70
C ILE A 143 -16.76 6.86 20.41
N PRO A 144 -15.98 5.88 19.93
CA PRO A 144 -16.44 4.51 19.74
C PRO A 144 -17.03 3.92 21.03
N LEU A 145 -18.22 3.32 20.93
CA LEU A 145 -18.85 2.61 22.06
C LEU A 145 -18.54 1.12 22.04
N LYS A 146 -18.34 0.54 20.84
CA LYS A 146 -17.99 -0.87 20.64
C LYS A 146 -16.65 -0.99 19.93
N GLN A 147 -15.99 -2.13 20.10
CA GLN A 147 -14.71 -2.40 19.42
C GLN A 147 -14.85 -2.51 17.90
N GLU A 148 -16.04 -2.84 17.40
CA GLU A 148 -16.35 -2.91 15.96
C GLU A 148 -16.23 -1.53 15.28
N ASP A 149 -16.60 -0.47 16.00
CA ASP A 149 -16.59 0.91 15.49
C ASP A 149 -15.17 1.48 15.36
N LEU A 150 -14.17 0.82 15.94
CA LEU A 150 -12.77 1.25 15.90
C LEU A 150 -12.20 1.32 14.48
N ARG A 151 -12.78 0.56 13.54
CA ARG A 151 -12.34 0.58 12.13
C ARG A 151 -12.67 1.88 11.42
N ASN A 152 -13.63 2.65 11.95
CA ASN A 152 -14.12 3.88 11.34
C ASN A 152 -13.27 5.10 11.72
N TYR A 153 -12.38 4.98 12.71
CA TYR A 153 -11.60 6.08 13.25
C TYR A 153 -10.13 5.70 13.42
N SER A 154 -9.23 6.58 12.96
CA SER A 154 -7.80 6.41 13.20
C SER A 154 -7.44 6.61 14.68
N ALA A 155 -6.31 6.04 15.11
CA ALA A 155 -5.79 6.23 16.47
C ALA A 155 -5.56 7.72 16.79
N ALA A 156 -5.14 8.51 15.79
CA ALA A 156 -4.92 9.95 15.95
C ALA A 156 -6.24 10.71 16.20
N GLU A 157 -7.29 10.45 15.41
CA GLU A 157 -8.61 11.07 15.60
C GLU A 157 -9.21 10.73 16.96
N ARG A 158 -9.07 9.48 17.40
CA ARG A 158 -9.52 9.03 18.72
C ARG A 158 -8.80 9.77 19.85
N MET A 159 -7.48 9.90 19.75
CA MET A 159 -6.69 10.68 20.72
C MET A 159 -7.12 12.15 20.73
N GLN A 160 -7.34 12.75 19.56
CA GLN A 160 -7.81 14.12 19.45
C GLN A 160 -9.18 14.33 20.13
N ASN A 161 -10.10 13.37 19.99
CA ASN A 161 -11.40 13.42 20.68
C ASN A 161 -11.23 13.40 22.21
N ILE A 162 -10.35 12.54 22.74
CA ILE A 162 -10.05 12.49 24.18
C ILE A 162 -9.50 13.83 24.66
N VAL A 163 -8.48 14.36 23.98
CA VAL A 163 -7.84 15.63 24.34
C VAL A 163 -8.83 16.79 24.25
N ALA A 164 -9.69 16.82 23.23
CA ALA A 164 -10.69 17.87 23.08
C ALA A 164 -11.69 17.90 24.26
N ILE A 165 -12.14 16.73 24.74
CA ILE A 165 -13.03 16.66 25.90
C ILE A 165 -12.30 17.10 27.18
N LEU A 166 -11.07 16.63 27.39
CA LEU A 166 -10.29 17.02 28.57
C LEU A 166 -9.97 18.52 28.57
N ASN A 167 -9.67 19.10 27.42
CA ASN A 167 -9.43 20.54 27.29
C ASN A 167 -10.68 21.36 27.57
N GLU A 168 -11.86 20.93 27.09
CA GLU A 168 -13.10 21.64 27.41
C GLU A 168 -13.45 21.50 28.90
N ALA A 169 -13.17 20.36 29.51
CA ALA A 169 -13.33 20.16 30.95
C ALA A 169 -12.38 21.05 31.77
N ASP A 170 -11.12 21.15 31.37
CA ASP A 170 -10.12 22.01 32.02
C ASP A 170 -10.47 23.49 31.87
N ARG A 171 -10.91 23.91 30.68
CA ARG A 171 -11.39 25.27 30.42
C ARG A 171 -12.61 25.60 31.29
N PHE A 172 -13.55 24.67 31.40
CA PHE A 172 -14.72 24.85 32.26
C PHE A 172 -14.32 24.93 33.73
N ASN A 173 -13.35 24.11 34.17
CA ASN A 173 -12.87 24.10 35.54
C ASN A 173 -12.10 25.38 35.92
N SER A 174 -11.38 25.97 34.97
CA SER A 174 -10.52 27.15 35.17
C SER A 174 -11.29 28.48 35.17
N ALA A 175 -12.58 28.47 34.87
CA ALA A 175 -13.39 29.68 34.73
C ALA A 175 -14.70 29.60 35.52
N ILE A 176 -15.23 30.77 35.88
CA ILE A 176 -16.60 30.89 36.35
C ILE A 176 -17.50 30.90 35.13
N THR A 177 -18.37 29.90 35.01
CA THR A 177 -19.26 29.74 33.85
C THR A 177 -20.71 29.97 34.26
N MET A 178 -21.41 30.83 33.53
CA MET A 178 -22.85 31.00 33.68
C MET A 178 -23.59 30.21 32.60
N ALA A 179 -24.66 29.52 33.00
CA ALA A 179 -25.57 28.82 32.11
C ALA A 179 -27.02 29.07 32.52
N VAL A 180 -27.92 28.94 31.56
CA VAL A 180 -29.36 28.98 31.79
C VAL A 180 -29.87 27.55 31.65
N GLU A 181 -30.47 27.03 32.71
CA GLU A 181 -30.92 25.63 32.77
C GLU A 181 -32.38 25.57 33.22
N LEU A 182 -33.08 24.52 32.81
CA LEU A 182 -34.44 24.23 33.28
C LEU A 182 -34.34 23.31 34.49
N ARG A 183 -34.78 23.78 35.66
CA ARG A 183 -34.85 22.94 36.87
C ARG A 183 -36.28 22.79 37.36
N LYS A 184 -36.58 21.60 37.87
CA LYS A 184 -37.82 21.33 38.60
C LYS A 184 -37.72 21.90 40.01
N ASP A 185 -38.73 22.67 40.40
CA ASP A 185 -38.92 23.15 41.78
C ASP A 185 -39.33 21.98 42.71
N SER A 186 -39.34 22.22 44.02
CA SER A 186 -39.94 21.39 45.08
C SER A 186 -41.35 20.88 44.77
N LYS A 187 -42.10 21.59 43.91
CA LYS A 187 -43.45 21.24 43.44
C LYS A 187 -43.47 20.51 42.08
N GLY A 188 -42.32 20.15 41.53
CA GLY A 188 -42.21 19.45 40.24
C GLY A 188 -42.40 20.32 38.99
N LYS A 189 -42.66 21.63 39.15
CA LYS A 189 -42.81 22.57 38.03
C LYS A 189 -41.44 22.98 37.49
N GLU A 190 -41.28 22.94 36.17
CA GLU A 190 -40.06 23.43 35.50
C GLU A 190 -39.98 24.95 35.55
N ARG A 191 -38.82 25.44 35.97
CA ARG A 191 -38.47 26.85 36.12
C ARG A 191 -37.13 27.07 35.45
N GLN A 192 -37.04 28.16 34.70
CA GLN A 192 -35.78 28.60 34.11
C GLN A 192 -34.93 29.23 35.21
N VAL A 193 -33.82 28.60 35.52
CA VAL A 193 -32.86 29.07 36.53
C VAL A 193 -31.56 29.49 35.85
N GLN A 194 -30.94 30.53 36.40
CA GLN A 194 -29.57 30.88 36.06
C GLN A 194 -28.64 30.14 37.01
N VAL A 195 -27.66 29.45 36.45
CA VAL A 195 -26.68 28.65 37.18
C VAL A 195 -25.30 29.25 36.98
N VAL A 196 -24.60 29.48 38.08
CA VAL A 196 -23.20 29.91 38.11
C VAL A 196 -22.37 28.73 38.60
N TYR A 197 -21.50 28.23 37.72
CA TYR A 197 -20.54 27.18 38.01
C TYR A 197 -19.21 27.80 38.44
N LEU A 198 -18.74 27.42 39.62
CA LEU A 198 -17.38 27.67 40.08
C LEU A 198 -16.52 26.45 39.73
N GLY A 199 -16.07 26.43 38.48
CA GLY A 199 -15.39 25.26 37.91
C GLY A 199 -16.24 23.99 38.00
N LEU A 200 -15.58 22.85 38.25
CA LEU A 200 -16.25 21.55 38.43
C LEU A 200 -16.52 21.19 39.90
N GLY A 201 -16.18 22.06 40.84
CA GLY A 201 -16.30 21.77 42.27
C GLY A 201 -17.66 22.15 42.86
N GLN A 202 -18.27 23.23 42.38
CA GLN A 202 -19.52 23.73 42.96
C GLN A 202 -20.30 24.60 41.99
N ALA A 203 -21.61 24.65 42.19
CA ALA A 203 -22.51 25.48 41.41
C ALA A 203 -23.56 26.11 42.31
N TYR A 204 -24.09 27.24 41.86
CA TYR A 204 -25.16 27.97 42.53
C TYR A 204 -26.23 28.30 41.52
N PHE A 205 -27.49 28.18 41.89
CA PHE A 205 -28.58 28.52 40.99
C PHE A 205 -29.59 29.44 41.66
N VAL A 206 -30.24 30.26 40.84
CA VAL A 206 -31.33 31.13 41.27
C VAL A 206 -32.33 31.33 40.13
N ASP A 207 -33.61 31.28 40.46
CA ASP A 207 -34.71 31.56 39.54
C ASP A 207 -34.84 33.07 39.25
N GLN A 208 -35.43 33.45 38.12
CA GLN A 208 -35.60 34.87 37.74
C GLN A 208 -36.32 35.70 38.82
N ASN A 209 -37.24 35.10 39.57
CA ASN A 209 -38.02 35.81 40.60
C ASN A 209 -37.36 35.79 42.00
N ASN A 210 -36.13 35.28 42.15
CA ASN A 210 -35.44 35.10 43.44
C ASN A 210 -36.20 34.22 44.46
N LEU A 211 -37.18 33.44 44.01
CA LEU A 211 -38.01 32.61 44.90
C LEU A 211 -37.37 31.26 45.22
N ILE A 212 -36.54 30.76 44.31
CA ILE A 212 -35.90 29.46 44.40
C ILE A 212 -34.41 29.68 44.18
N ALA A 213 -33.61 29.24 45.14
CA ALA A 213 -32.17 29.23 45.01
C ALA A 213 -31.58 27.99 45.68
N GLY A 214 -30.33 27.72 45.38
CA GLY A 214 -29.64 26.60 45.98
C GLY A 214 -28.24 26.40 45.43
N ARG A 215 -27.67 25.25 45.77
CA ARG A 215 -26.32 24.86 45.39
C ARG A 215 -26.31 23.48 44.75
N GLY A 216 -25.38 23.28 43.83
CA GLY A 216 -25.05 22.04 43.19
C GLY A 216 -23.63 21.60 43.57
N VAL A 217 -23.46 20.31 43.81
CA VAL A 217 -22.15 19.68 44.00
C VAL A 217 -22.02 18.46 43.09
N PRO A 218 -20.81 18.16 42.57
CA PRO A 218 -20.59 16.95 41.80
C PRO A 218 -20.78 15.71 42.69
N GLY A 219 -21.59 14.76 42.23
CA GLY A 219 -21.79 13.44 42.83
C GLY A 219 -21.18 12.32 41.97
N SER A 220 -21.36 11.07 42.41
CA SER A 220 -20.81 9.88 41.73
C SER A 220 -21.41 9.65 40.33
N GLU A 221 -22.70 9.94 40.16
CA GLU A 221 -23.47 9.72 38.92
C GLU A 221 -23.92 11.02 38.23
N GLY A 222 -23.58 12.18 38.81
CA GLY A 222 -24.00 13.47 38.30
C GLY A 222 -24.11 14.51 39.41
N TRP A 223 -24.56 15.71 39.06
CA TRP A 223 -24.66 16.81 40.00
C TRP A 223 -25.85 16.66 40.93
N VAL A 224 -25.60 16.78 42.23
CA VAL A 224 -26.61 16.74 43.28
C VAL A 224 -26.95 18.17 43.68
N TRP A 225 -28.24 18.49 43.63
CA TRP A 225 -28.74 19.84 43.87
C TRP A 225 -29.51 19.88 45.17
N SER A 226 -29.24 20.92 45.97
CA SER A 226 -29.91 21.18 47.24
C SER A 226 -30.48 22.60 47.25
N PHE A 227 -31.73 22.72 47.69
CA PHE A 227 -32.40 24.01 47.79
C PHE A 227 -31.96 24.75 49.05
N ASN A 228 -31.68 26.03 48.90
CA ASN A 228 -31.41 26.97 49.97
C ASN A 228 -31.80 28.38 49.49
N ASN A 229 -33.05 28.75 49.76
CA ASN A 229 -33.64 29.98 49.26
C ASN A 229 -33.04 31.24 49.91
N ASP A 230 -32.41 31.12 51.09
CA ASP A 230 -31.75 32.24 51.77
C ASP A 230 -30.55 32.78 50.97
N LEU A 231 -30.01 31.97 50.04
CA LEU A 231 -28.92 32.37 49.15
C LEU A 231 -29.38 33.15 47.92
N ALA A 232 -30.68 33.28 47.66
CA ALA A 232 -31.21 33.86 46.41
C ALA A 232 -30.69 35.28 46.14
N SER A 233 -30.72 36.16 47.15
CA SER A 233 -30.24 37.54 47.02
C SER A 233 -28.74 37.61 46.73
N LYS A 234 -27.94 36.76 47.39
CA LYS A 234 -26.48 36.68 47.20
C LYS A 234 -26.11 36.17 45.81
N ILE A 235 -26.77 35.10 45.35
CA ILE A 235 -26.51 34.51 44.03
C ILE A 235 -26.94 35.47 42.92
N ARG A 236 -28.08 36.16 43.07
CA ARG A 236 -28.49 37.21 42.13
C ARG A 236 -27.43 38.32 42.04
N LYS A 237 -26.89 38.76 43.19
CA LYS A 237 -25.82 39.77 43.22
C LYS A 237 -24.57 39.30 42.45
N ILE A 238 -24.17 38.03 42.61
CA ILE A 238 -23.05 37.44 41.84
C ILE A 238 -23.32 37.50 40.33
N ILE A 239 -24.53 37.13 39.92
CA ILE A 239 -24.92 37.17 38.50
C ILE A 239 -24.87 38.61 37.97
N SER A 240 -25.42 39.57 38.71
CA SER A 240 -25.39 40.98 38.32
C SER A 240 -23.97 41.56 38.24
N ILE A 241 -23.04 41.13 39.11
CA ILE A 241 -21.62 41.49 39.01
C ILE A 241 -20.98 40.84 37.78
N TYR A 242 -21.25 39.56 37.53
CA TYR A 242 -20.71 38.82 36.38
C TYR A 242 -21.19 39.41 35.03
N GLU A 243 -22.44 39.85 34.95
CA GLU A 243 -23.01 40.53 33.78
C GLU A 243 -22.56 42.00 33.64
N ASN A 244 -21.62 42.48 34.49
CA ASN A 244 -21.15 43.86 34.59
C ASN A 244 -22.25 44.89 34.91
N GLY A 245 -23.38 44.45 35.46
CA GLY A 245 -24.46 45.33 35.91
C GLY A 245 -24.18 46.02 37.25
N LEU A 246 -23.22 45.53 38.01
CA LEU A 246 -22.76 46.08 39.30
C LEU A 246 -21.22 46.12 39.35
N PRO A 247 -20.62 47.04 40.14
CA PRO A 247 -19.18 47.08 40.34
C PRO A 247 -18.68 45.80 41.04
N ALA A 248 -17.41 45.45 40.80
CA ALA A 248 -16.80 44.26 41.38
C ALA A 248 -16.81 44.32 42.92
N GLU A 249 -17.41 43.31 43.55
CA GLU A 249 -17.51 43.19 45.01
C GLU A 249 -17.33 41.73 45.43
N PHE A 250 -16.76 41.50 46.61
CA PHE A 250 -16.65 40.17 47.21
C PHE A 250 -18.00 39.72 47.80
N VAL A 251 -18.53 38.60 47.32
CA VAL A 251 -19.77 38.00 47.84
C VAL A 251 -19.45 36.68 48.53
N ALA A 252 -19.75 36.57 49.82
CA ALA A 252 -19.53 35.34 50.59
C ALA A 252 -20.62 34.30 50.33
N VAL A 253 -20.23 33.18 49.71
CA VAL A 253 -21.07 32.00 49.44
C VAL A 253 -20.54 30.75 50.16
N PRO A 254 -21.42 29.84 50.61
CA PRO A 254 -21.03 28.67 51.39
C PRO A 254 -20.39 27.58 50.51
N VAL A 255 -19.09 27.38 50.69
CA VAL A 255 -18.33 26.32 50.00
C VAL A 255 -18.16 25.10 50.90
N GLU A 256 -18.61 23.94 50.43
CA GLU A 256 -18.32 22.65 51.05
C GLU A 256 -17.20 21.95 50.27
N ILE A 257 -16.08 21.69 50.93
CA ILE A 257 -14.96 20.91 50.40
C ILE A 257 -15.11 19.50 50.98
N LYS A 258 -15.29 18.49 50.12
CA LYS A 258 -15.34 17.08 50.51
C LYS A 258 -14.08 16.37 50.04
#